data_AF-A0A8H4K1C1-F1
#
_entry.id   AF-A0A8H4K1C1-F1
#
_cell.length_a   1.000
_cell.length_b   1.000
_cell.length_c   1.000
_cell.angle_alpha   90.00
_cell.angle_beta   90.00
_cell.angle_gamma   90.00
#
_symmetry.space_group_name_H-M   'P 1'
#
loop_
_entity.id
_entity.type
_entity.pdbx_description
1 polymer ?
#
loop_
_entity_poly.entity_id
_entity_poly.type
_entity_poly.pdbx_seq_one_letter_code
_entity_poly.pdbx_strand_id
1 'polypeptide(L)'
;MSSMFQEPPLVKEPPQTAYPDPAQCPFWYGDIWVRYPSSQEPIATKYYQTFKAYLEFWTIFNDVALFLFRPVQIRSLYLGQAVEFYARLRSWFDGLPEDLHPGKIVLPFQLKLHIQYWALLMNLFKPFAGWDDPTKILDQTPSDIFADARRNQELVLRIYYLRHGTETHDCWLSMFLPRLGFLALQEVAISSDNDDSLATLILALTSLDNQGKCYFKAEFTLRTICLQMRSRDLETFKQFATFQDLDVPQAVASRIGLIKSNWPVNMDFAKQERKNIRDVAAEAIGMDFMDYE
;
A
#
# COMPACT_ATOMS: atom_id res chain seq x y z
N MET A 1 -3.39 6.17 5.57
CA MET A 1 -1.95 5.87 5.39
C MET A 1 -1.36 6.52 4.14
N SER A 2 -2.00 6.50 2.97
CA SER A 2 -1.67 7.50 1.91
C SER A 2 -1.83 8.93 2.44
N SER A 3 -2.77 9.16 3.36
CA SER A 3 -2.90 10.42 4.13
C SER A 3 -1.90 10.63 5.26
N MET A 4 -1.23 9.58 5.77
CA MET A 4 -0.37 9.72 6.97
C MET A 4 1.06 10.18 6.65
N PHE A 5 1.46 10.13 5.38
CA PHE A 5 2.61 10.88 4.87
C PHE A 5 2.20 12.20 4.20
N GLN A 6 0.92 12.57 4.26
CA GLN A 6 0.43 13.89 3.81
C GLN A 6 0.26 14.86 4.98
N GLU A 7 -0.04 14.35 6.17
CA GLU A 7 -0.24 15.16 7.38
C GLU A 7 0.68 14.72 8.53
N PRO A 8 1.17 15.67 9.35
CA PRO A 8 2.00 15.36 10.50
C PRO A 8 1.23 14.51 11.52
N PRO A 9 1.91 13.58 12.23
CA PRO A 9 1.27 12.81 13.28
C PRO A 9 0.66 13.70 14.36
N LEU A 10 -0.60 13.41 14.71
CA LEU A 10 -1.27 14.06 15.84
C LEU A 10 -0.65 13.64 17.18
N VAL A 11 -0.21 12.38 17.25
CA VAL A 11 0.45 11.80 18.44
C VAL A 11 1.96 11.91 18.26
N LYS A 12 2.61 12.71 19.13
CA LYS A 12 4.04 13.02 19.03
C LYS A 12 4.92 12.19 19.96
N GLU A 13 4.31 11.56 20.96
CA GLU A 13 5.02 10.77 21.96
C GLU A 13 4.42 9.37 22.01
N PRO A 14 5.24 8.32 22.17
CA PRO A 14 4.72 6.99 22.38
C PRO A 14 3.95 6.92 23.72
N PRO A 15 3.01 5.96 23.87
CA PRO A 15 2.38 5.70 25.15
C PRO A 15 3.44 5.45 26.24
N GLN A 16 3.31 6.10 27.40
CA GLN A 16 4.26 5.94 28.51
C GLN A 16 4.24 4.54 29.14
N THR A 17 3.11 3.85 29.01
CA THR A 17 2.95 2.48 29.51
C THR A 17 3.26 1.49 28.41
N ALA A 18 4.24 0.62 28.65
CA ALA A 18 4.53 -0.50 27.76
C ALA A 18 3.34 -1.47 27.71
N TYR A 19 3.10 -2.07 26.54
CA TYR A 19 2.08 -3.10 26.42
C TYR A 19 2.52 -4.37 27.17
N PRO A 20 1.62 -4.99 27.96
CA PRO A 20 1.91 -6.29 28.57
C PRO A 20 2.34 -7.31 27.52
N ASP A 21 3.34 -8.14 27.81
CA ASP A 21 3.72 -9.21 26.90
C ASP A 21 2.61 -10.29 26.90
N PRO A 22 1.98 -10.62 25.76
CA PRO A 22 0.93 -11.63 25.72
C PRO A 22 1.41 -13.03 26.14
N ALA A 23 2.71 -13.32 26.05
CA ALA A 23 3.27 -14.55 26.57
C ALA A 23 3.32 -14.59 28.11
N GLN A 24 3.48 -13.42 28.75
CA GLN A 24 3.58 -13.29 30.21
C GLN A 24 2.24 -12.98 30.87
N CYS A 25 1.38 -12.25 30.16
CA CYS A 25 0.11 -11.73 30.64
C CYS A 25 -1.07 -12.14 29.73
N PRO A 26 -1.29 -13.44 29.46
CA PRO A 26 -2.30 -13.87 28.48
C PRO A 26 -3.73 -13.46 28.86
N PHE A 27 -4.02 -13.30 30.16
CA PHE A 27 -5.34 -12.90 30.67
C PHE A 27 -5.74 -11.46 30.33
N TRP A 28 -4.79 -10.59 29.96
CA TRP A 28 -5.09 -9.23 29.51
C TRP A 28 -5.69 -9.20 28.11
N TYR A 29 -5.58 -10.31 27.37
CA TYR A 29 -5.89 -10.36 25.96
C TYR A 29 -7.02 -11.34 25.69
N GLY A 30 -8.09 -10.83 25.08
CA GLY A 30 -9.09 -11.67 24.46
C GLY A 30 -8.57 -12.24 23.14
N ASP A 31 -9.04 -13.43 22.78
CA ASP A 31 -8.87 -13.96 21.43
C ASP A 31 -10.22 -14.11 20.73
N ILE A 32 -10.20 -13.92 19.42
CA ILE A 32 -11.33 -14.17 18.55
C ILE A 32 -11.17 -15.59 18.01
N TRP A 33 -12.25 -16.36 18.06
CA TRP A 33 -12.30 -17.71 17.51
C TRP A 33 -13.24 -17.72 16.32
N VAL A 34 -12.76 -18.26 15.20
CA VAL A 34 -13.52 -18.29 13.94
C VAL A 34 -13.77 -19.74 13.56
N ARG A 35 -15.03 -20.07 13.27
CA ARG A 35 -15.40 -21.38 12.73
C ARG A 35 -15.74 -21.23 11.25
N TYR A 36 -14.86 -21.75 10.39
CA TYR A 36 -15.13 -21.80 8.96
C TYR A 36 -16.16 -22.89 8.63
N PRO A 37 -17.00 -22.73 7.59
CA PRO A 37 -17.97 -23.75 7.19
C PRO A 37 -17.34 -25.12 6.89
N SER A 38 -16.10 -25.14 6.41
CA SER A 38 -15.33 -26.35 6.13
C SER A 38 -14.59 -26.93 7.35
N SER A 39 -14.55 -26.20 8.48
CA SER A 39 -13.85 -26.62 9.70
C SER A 39 -14.81 -27.24 10.71
N GLN A 40 -14.43 -28.39 11.25
CA GLN A 40 -15.18 -29.02 12.33
C GLN A 40 -15.04 -28.24 13.65
N GLU A 41 -13.85 -27.68 13.91
CA GLU A 41 -13.53 -26.98 15.15
C GLU A 41 -13.32 -25.47 14.92
N PRO A 42 -13.65 -24.61 15.90
CA PRO A 42 -13.26 -23.21 15.90
C PRO A 42 -11.73 -23.07 15.94
N ILE A 43 -11.21 -22.16 15.11
CA ILE A 43 -9.78 -21.86 15.02
C ILE A 43 -9.52 -20.54 15.74
N ALA A 44 -8.56 -20.55 16.66
CA ALA A 44 -8.07 -19.35 17.33
C ALA A 44 -7.38 -18.42 16.32
N THR A 45 -7.78 -17.16 16.29
CA THR A 45 -7.18 -16.16 15.38
C THR A 45 -5.86 -15.61 15.91
N LYS A 46 -5.57 -15.81 17.20
CA LYS A 46 -4.42 -15.25 17.90
C LYS A 46 -4.35 -13.73 17.72
N TYR A 47 -5.51 -13.07 17.72
CA TYR A 47 -5.65 -11.66 17.39
C TYR A 47 -4.74 -10.77 18.26
N TYR A 48 -4.59 -11.13 19.53
CA TYR A 48 -3.74 -10.44 20.48
C TYR A 48 -2.28 -10.33 20.06
N GLN A 49 -1.73 -11.36 19.39
CA GLN A 49 -0.36 -11.33 18.89
C GLN A 49 -0.23 -10.32 17.75
N THR A 50 -1.16 -10.36 16.80
CA THR A 50 -1.16 -9.39 15.69
C THR A 50 -1.40 -7.98 16.16
N PHE A 51 -2.27 -7.80 17.16
CA PHE A 51 -2.55 -6.48 17.73
C PHE A 51 -1.31 -5.90 18.42
N LYS A 52 -0.57 -6.68 19.21
CA LYS A 52 0.72 -6.25 19.77
C LYS A 52 1.71 -5.89 18.67
N ALA A 53 1.91 -6.79 17.70
CA ALA A 53 2.84 -6.56 16.60
C ALA A 53 2.48 -5.29 15.80
N TYR A 54 1.18 -5.05 15.58
CA TYR A 54 0.66 -3.84 14.97
C TYR A 54 1.05 -2.59 15.78
N LEU A 55 0.83 -2.57 17.09
CA LEU A 55 1.18 -1.42 17.93
C LEU A 55 2.68 -1.11 17.93
N GLU A 56 3.52 -2.14 17.98
CA GLU A 56 4.98 -2.01 17.92
C GLU A 56 5.43 -1.45 16.57
N PHE A 57 4.87 -1.98 15.46
CA PHE A 57 5.07 -1.43 14.13
C PHE A 57 4.69 0.04 14.04
N TRP A 58 3.53 0.41 14.60
CA TRP A 58 3.03 1.78 14.56
C TRP A 58 3.85 2.76 15.37
N THR A 59 4.54 2.31 16.40
CA THR A 59 5.50 3.15 17.13
C THR A 59 6.69 3.49 16.24
N ILE A 60 7.25 2.50 15.53
CA ILE A 60 8.34 2.75 14.56
C ILE A 60 7.86 3.63 13.41
N PHE A 61 6.67 3.35 12.85
CA PHE A 61 6.05 4.15 11.81
C PHE A 61 5.89 5.61 12.24
N ASN A 62 5.41 5.84 13.47
CA ASN A 62 5.21 7.18 14.00
C ASN A 62 6.52 7.96 14.11
N ASP A 63 7.61 7.31 14.55
CA ASP A 63 8.94 7.93 14.59
C ASP A 63 9.44 8.33 13.20
N VAL A 64 9.23 7.47 12.20
CA VAL A 64 9.53 7.78 10.79
C VAL A 64 8.73 9.00 10.35
N ALA A 65 7.42 9.02 10.61
CA ALA A 65 6.57 10.15 10.25
C ALA A 65 7.01 11.44 10.96
N LEU A 66 7.24 11.41 12.27
CA LEU A 66 7.73 12.57 13.03
C LEU A 66 9.05 13.11 12.48
N PHE A 67 9.96 12.24 12.04
CA PHE A 67 11.19 12.65 11.37
C PHE A 67 10.92 13.36 10.05
N LEU A 68 10.11 12.76 9.17
CA LEU A 68 9.79 13.31 7.84
C LEU A 68 9.03 14.63 7.91
N PHE A 69 8.22 14.84 8.97
CA PHE A 69 7.42 16.05 9.14
C PHE A 69 8.11 17.21 9.90
N ARG A 70 9.40 17.10 10.26
CA ARG A 70 10.16 18.22 10.89
C ARG A 70 10.15 19.50 10.05
N PRO A 71 10.39 20.71 10.59
CA PRO A 71 10.45 21.92 9.78
C PRO A 71 11.47 21.84 8.63
N VAL A 72 11.14 22.45 7.47
CA VAL A 72 11.86 22.35 6.18
C VAL A 72 13.35 22.67 6.28
N GLN A 73 13.75 23.54 7.22
CA GLN A 73 15.15 23.93 7.43
C GLN A 73 16.06 22.77 7.89
N ILE A 74 15.49 21.61 8.24
CA ILE A 74 16.21 20.41 8.72
C ILE A 74 16.00 19.21 7.75
N ARG A 75 15.25 19.39 6.66
CA ARG A 75 14.71 18.27 5.86
C ARG A 75 15.61 17.82 4.72
N SER A 76 16.29 16.71 4.94
CA SER A 76 16.30 15.63 3.95
C SER A 76 16.46 14.30 4.69
N LEU A 77 15.67 13.29 4.31
CA LEU A 77 15.99 11.93 4.71
C LEU A 77 17.33 11.61 4.04
N TYR A 78 18.37 11.46 4.83
CA TYR A 78 19.67 11.00 4.37
C TYR A 78 19.76 9.48 4.58
N LEU A 79 20.60 8.81 3.78
CA LEU A 79 20.65 7.35 3.75
C LEU A 79 20.90 6.73 5.13
N GLY A 80 21.81 7.31 5.93
CA GLY A 80 22.08 6.84 7.29
C GLY A 80 20.83 6.75 8.17
N GLN A 81 19.96 7.76 8.12
CA GLN A 81 18.70 7.73 8.87
C GLN A 81 17.73 6.65 8.36
N ALA A 82 17.66 6.46 7.04
CA ALA A 82 16.85 5.39 6.45
C ALA A 82 17.35 4.00 6.88
N VAL A 83 18.68 3.82 6.95
CA VAL A 83 19.32 2.59 7.46
C VAL A 83 18.99 2.34 8.93
N GLU A 84 19.00 3.38 9.77
CA GLU A 84 18.61 3.24 11.18
C GLU A 84 17.15 2.79 11.34
N PHE A 85 16.22 3.40 10.58
CA PHE A 85 14.82 2.97 10.58
C PHE A 85 14.65 1.56 10.03
N TYR A 86 15.40 1.22 8.97
CA TYR A 86 15.42 -0.13 8.41
C TYR A 86 15.86 -1.18 9.43
N ALA A 87 16.95 -0.93 10.17
CA ALA A 87 17.44 -1.85 11.20
C ALA A 87 16.38 -2.11 12.27
N ARG A 88 15.67 -1.07 12.73
CA ARG A 88 14.56 -1.20 13.69
C ARG A 88 13.40 -2.01 13.11
N LEU A 89 12.99 -1.71 11.88
CA LEU A 89 11.92 -2.41 11.18
C LEU A 89 12.26 -3.89 10.94
N ARG A 90 13.51 -4.18 10.57
CA ARG A 90 14.01 -5.52 10.34
C ARG A 90 14.05 -6.33 11.63
N SER A 91 14.61 -5.75 12.70
CA SER A 91 14.61 -6.37 14.02
C SER A 91 13.19 -6.66 14.52
N TRP A 92 12.23 -5.76 14.28
CA TRP A 92 10.83 -6.00 14.60
C TRP A 92 10.23 -7.15 13.79
N PHE A 93 10.48 -7.18 12.48
CA PHE A 93 9.94 -8.20 11.57
C PHE A 93 10.50 -9.60 11.87
N ASP A 94 11.80 -9.71 12.11
CA ASP A 94 12.47 -10.96 12.45
C ASP A 94 12.10 -11.45 13.88
N GLY A 95 11.67 -10.53 14.74
CA GLY A 95 11.21 -10.82 16.11
C GLY A 95 9.71 -11.14 16.22
N LEU A 96 8.98 -11.26 15.10
CA LEU A 96 7.56 -11.58 15.13
C LEU A 96 7.31 -12.99 15.71
N PRO A 97 6.17 -13.22 16.40
CA PRO A 97 5.73 -14.55 16.79
C PRO A 97 5.61 -15.49 15.58
N GLU A 98 5.79 -16.79 15.81
CA GLU A 98 5.79 -17.81 14.76
C GLU A 98 4.54 -17.76 13.87
N ASP A 99 3.37 -17.50 14.46
CA ASP A 99 2.09 -17.40 13.75
C ASP A 99 1.97 -16.18 12.81
N LEU A 100 2.83 -15.18 13.01
CA LEU A 100 2.91 -13.98 12.17
C LEU A 100 4.06 -14.04 11.16
N HIS A 101 4.80 -15.14 11.10
CA HIS A 101 5.78 -15.33 10.04
C HIS A 101 5.10 -15.44 8.67
N PRO A 102 5.76 -14.97 7.58
CA PRO A 102 5.17 -14.95 6.24
C PRO A 102 4.61 -16.30 5.75
N GLY A 103 5.18 -17.42 6.19
CA GLY A 103 4.70 -18.76 5.83
C GLY A 103 3.43 -19.22 6.55
N LYS A 104 2.96 -18.50 7.57
CA LYS A 104 1.84 -18.91 8.43
C LYS A 104 0.65 -17.94 8.43
N ILE A 105 0.86 -16.70 7.98
CA ILE A 105 -0.21 -15.70 7.94
C ILE A 105 -1.29 -16.07 6.92
N VAL A 106 -2.55 -16.00 7.35
CA VAL A 106 -3.70 -16.30 6.49
C VAL A 106 -4.83 -15.29 6.65
N LEU A 107 -4.96 -14.64 7.80
CA LEU A 107 -6.10 -13.77 8.12
C LEU A 107 -5.90 -12.36 7.54
N PRO A 108 -7.00 -11.64 7.21
CA PRO A 108 -6.90 -10.32 6.59
C PRO A 108 -6.05 -9.32 7.38
N PHE A 109 -6.20 -9.27 8.71
CA PHE A 109 -5.45 -8.33 9.55
C PHE A 109 -3.96 -8.69 9.66
N GLN A 110 -3.59 -9.98 9.57
CA GLN A 110 -2.20 -10.42 9.51
C GLN A 110 -1.58 -10.01 8.18
N LEU A 111 -2.24 -10.30 7.05
CA LEU A 111 -1.77 -9.91 5.72
C LEU A 111 -1.63 -8.39 5.60
N LYS A 112 -2.60 -7.62 6.12
CA LYS A 112 -2.55 -6.16 6.13
C LYS A 112 -1.32 -5.62 6.87
N LEU A 113 -0.96 -6.18 8.02
CA LEU A 113 0.26 -5.79 8.75
C LEU A 113 1.50 -5.94 7.87
N HIS A 114 1.62 -7.05 7.16
CA HIS A 114 2.75 -7.30 6.24
C HIS A 114 2.73 -6.36 5.02
N ILE A 115 1.55 -6.10 4.43
CA ILE A 115 1.41 -5.13 3.32
C ILE A 115 1.91 -3.74 3.74
N GLN A 116 1.59 -3.32 4.97
CA GLN A 116 2.01 -2.03 5.53
C GLN A 116 3.51 -1.97 5.77
N TYR A 117 4.09 -3.03 6.31
CA TYR A 117 5.53 -3.15 6.51
C TYR A 117 6.29 -2.94 5.21
N TRP A 118 5.92 -3.68 4.16
CA TRP A 118 6.54 -3.54 2.85
C TRP A 118 6.28 -2.15 2.23
N ALA A 119 5.09 -1.56 2.43
CA ALA A 119 4.79 -0.20 1.96
C ALA A 119 5.73 0.84 2.58
N LEU A 120 6.00 0.71 3.88
CA LEU A 120 6.87 1.62 4.61
C LEU A 120 8.31 1.51 4.12
N LEU A 121 8.81 0.28 3.92
CA LEU A 121 10.14 0.05 3.36
C LEU A 121 10.29 0.65 1.96
N MET A 122 9.30 0.45 1.10
CA MET A 122 9.30 1.10 -0.22
C MET A 122 9.37 2.61 -0.10
N ASN A 123 8.65 3.23 0.83
CA ASN A 123 8.66 4.68 1.00
C ASN A 123 9.99 5.20 1.56
N LEU A 124 10.63 4.46 2.47
CA LEU A 124 11.92 4.81 3.06
C LEU A 124 13.06 4.77 2.04
N PHE A 125 13.07 3.78 1.15
CA PHE A 125 14.17 3.56 0.22
C PHE A 125 13.96 4.12 -1.18
N LYS A 126 12.73 4.52 -1.54
CA LYS A 126 12.44 5.17 -2.83
C LYS A 126 13.37 6.34 -3.18
N PRO A 127 13.71 7.28 -2.25
CA PRO A 127 14.60 8.40 -2.57
C PRO A 127 16.03 7.98 -2.92
N PHE A 128 16.42 6.75 -2.61
CA PHE A 128 17.75 6.21 -2.81
C PHE A 128 17.77 5.11 -3.89
N ALA A 129 16.68 4.96 -4.66
CA ALA A 129 16.66 4.06 -5.81
C ALA A 129 17.72 4.51 -6.82
N GLY A 130 18.69 3.64 -7.14
CA GLY A 130 19.85 3.95 -7.98
C GLY A 130 21.11 4.40 -7.22
N TRP A 131 21.08 4.46 -5.88
CA TRP A 131 22.30 4.51 -5.08
C TRP A 131 22.85 3.09 -4.93
N ASP A 132 23.65 2.67 -5.91
CA ASP A 132 24.19 1.31 -6.00
C ASP A 132 25.53 1.12 -5.27
N ASP A 133 25.94 2.07 -4.41
CA ASP A 133 27.08 1.86 -3.52
C ASP A 133 26.61 1.05 -2.31
N PRO A 134 27.02 -0.22 -2.16
CA PRO A 134 26.69 -1.00 -0.98
C PRO A 134 27.35 -0.34 0.23
N THR A 135 26.59 0.49 0.94
CA THR A 135 27.02 1.02 2.22
C THR A 135 27.45 -0.15 3.09
N LYS A 136 28.68 -0.14 3.62
CA LYS A 136 29.25 -1.20 4.49
C LYS A 136 28.40 -1.58 5.73
N ILE A 137 27.30 -0.87 5.95
CA ILE A 137 26.36 -1.04 7.07
C ILE A 137 25.20 -1.99 6.69
N LEU A 138 24.88 -2.12 5.40
CA LEU A 138 23.82 -2.98 4.89
C LEU A 138 24.43 -4.11 4.05
N ASP A 139 23.92 -5.33 4.24
CA ASP A 139 24.28 -6.48 3.39
C ASP A 139 23.68 -6.40 1.97
N GLN A 140 22.82 -5.39 1.72
CA GLN A 140 22.07 -5.18 0.48
C GLN A 140 22.12 -3.71 0.05
N THR A 141 22.00 -3.43 -1.26
CA THR A 141 21.91 -2.04 -1.73
C THR A 141 20.53 -1.44 -1.41
N PRO A 142 20.42 -0.10 -1.27
CA PRO A 142 19.13 0.59 -1.18
C PRO A 142 18.15 0.21 -2.30
N SER A 143 18.67 0.01 -3.52
CA SER A 143 17.91 -0.42 -4.68
C SER A 143 17.35 -1.83 -4.51
N ASP A 144 18.15 -2.77 -3.99
CA ASP A 144 17.71 -4.14 -3.68
C ASP A 144 16.62 -4.15 -2.62
N ILE A 145 16.77 -3.38 -1.53
CA ILE A 145 15.77 -3.30 -0.46
C ILE A 145 14.44 -2.77 -1.02
N PHE A 146 14.49 -1.74 -1.86
CA PHE A 146 13.30 -1.20 -2.50
C PHE A 146 12.63 -2.23 -3.43
N ALA A 147 13.42 -2.92 -4.25
CA ALA A 147 12.93 -3.95 -5.16
C ALA A 147 12.33 -5.15 -4.42
N ASP A 148 12.98 -5.61 -3.34
CA ASP A 148 12.48 -6.67 -2.47
C ASP A 148 11.17 -6.25 -1.79
N ALA A 149 11.11 -5.05 -1.22
CA ALA A 149 9.90 -4.55 -0.58
C ALA A 149 8.74 -4.46 -1.56
N ARG A 150 9.00 -4.01 -2.78
CA ARG A 150 8.01 -3.97 -3.86
C ARG A 150 7.48 -5.36 -4.21
N ARG A 151 8.37 -6.33 -4.49
CA ARG A 151 7.99 -7.70 -4.83
C ARG A 151 7.19 -8.36 -3.72
N ASN A 152 7.62 -8.21 -2.47
CA ASN A 152 6.93 -8.80 -1.33
C ASN A 152 5.57 -8.14 -1.06
N GLN A 153 5.44 -6.83 -1.23
CA GLN A 153 4.14 -6.16 -1.13
C GLN A 153 3.14 -6.72 -2.14
N GLU A 154 3.57 -6.85 -3.40
CA GLU A 154 2.74 -7.41 -4.47
C GLU A 154 2.33 -8.86 -4.16
N LEU A 155 3.28 -9.68 -3.72
CA LEU A 155 3.02 -11.08 -3.36
C LEU A 155 1.97 -11.17 -2.24
N VAL A 156 2.09 -10.38 -1.17
CA VAL A 156 1.13 -10.41 -0.07
C VAL A 156 -0.25 -9.90 -0.52
N LEU A 157 -0.31 -8.90 -1.42
CA LEU A 157 -1.58 -8.45 -2.02
C LEU A 157 -2.22 -9.53 -2.90
N ARG A 158 -1.44 -10.27 -3.70
CA ARG A 158 -1.92 -11.42 -4.47
C ARG A 158 -2.45 -12.53 -3.56
N ILE A 159 -1.75 -12.85 -2.46
CA ILE A 159 -2.22 -13.82 -1.45
C ILE A 159 -3.52 -13.36 -0.80
N TYR A 160 -3.61 -12.06 -0.46
CA TYR A 160 -4.83 -11.48 0.08
C TYR A 160 -6.01 -11.69 -0.88
N TYR A 161 -5.83 -11.32 -2.14
CA TYR A 161 -6.85 -11.49 -3.18
C TYR A 161 -7.28 -12.96 -3.31
N LEU A 162 -6.32 -13.90 -3.42
CA LEU A 162 -6.61 -15.33 -3.59
C LEU A 162 -7.39 -15.93 -2.41
N ARG A 163 -7.17 -15.43 -1.19
CA ARG A 163 -7.81 -15.98 0.02
C ARG A 163 -9.11 -15.33 0.39
N HIS A 164 -9.22 -14.01 0.20
CA HIS A 164 -10.31 -13.21 0.75
C HIS A 164 -11.14 -12.49 -0.30
N GLY A 165 -10.70 -12.52 -1.57
CA GLY A 165 -11.32 -11.74 -2.63
C GLY A 165 -11.24 -10.24 -2.37
N THR A 166 -11.99 -9.46 -3.14
CA THR A 166 -12.09 -8.00 -3.02
C THR A 166 -13.50 -7.47 -3.21
N GLU A 167 -14.49 -8.36 -3.22
CA GLU A 167 -15.91 -8.05 -3.42
C GLU A 167 -16.49 -7.29 -2.23
N THR A 168 -16.02 -7.59 -1.01
CA THR A 168 -16.37 -6.82 0.18
C THR A 168 -15.54 -5.54 0.25
N HIS A 169 -16.18 -4.42 0.53
CA HIS A 169 -15.48 -3.16 0.68
C HIS A 169 -14.45 -3.22 1.83
N ASP A 170 -13.23 -2.80 1.53
CA ASP A 170 -12.14 -2.69 2.49
C ASP A 170 -11.39 -1.37 2.25
N CYS A 171 -11.57 -0.44 3.17
CA CYS A 171 -10.92 0.87 3.10
C CYS A 171 -9.39 0.78 3.09
N TRP A 172 -8.80 -0.33 3.58
CA TRP A 172 -7.36 -0.55 3.52
C TRP A 172 -6.87 -0.84 2.11
N LEU A 173 -7.58 -1.68 1.36
CA LEU A 173 -7.20 -2.00 -0.01
C LEU A 173 -7.21 -0.76 -0.88
N SER A 174 -8.18 0.13 -0.67
CA SER A 174 -8.24 1.43 -1.35
C SER A 174 -7.01 2.30 -1.19
N MET A 175 -6.13 2.03 -0.21
CA MET A 175 -4.86 2.74 -0.03
C MET A 175 -3.72 2.16 -0.88
N PHE A 176 -3.72 0.86 -1.15
CA PHE A 176 -2.61 0.17 -1.84
C PHE A 176 -2.91 -0.14 -3.29
N LEU A 177 -4.17 -0.44 -3.62
CA LEU A 177 -4.60 -0.78 -4.98
C LEU A 177 -4.32 0.34 -6.00
N PRO A 178 -4.51 1.64 -5.69
CA PRO A 178 -4.13 2.71 -6.62
C PRO A 178 -2.65 2.64 -7.02
N ARG A 179 -1.77 2.49 -6.02
CA ARG A 179 -0.32 2.41 -6.25
C ARG A 179 0.03 1.16 -7.06
N LEU A 180 -0.54 0.00 -6.71
CA LEU A 180 -0.31 -1.25 -7.43
C LEU A 180 -0.74 -1.13 -8.90
N GLY A 181 -1.93 -0.59 -9.16
CA GLY A 181 -2.46 -0.42 -10.51
C GLY A 181 -1.60 0.49 -11.39
N PHE A 182 -1.15 1.63 -10.86
CA PHE A 182 -0.27 2.52 -11.63
C PHE A 182 1.12 1.94 -11.86
N LEU A 183 1.72 1.27 -10.87
CA LEU A 183 3.03 0.62 -11.05
C LEU A 183 2.93 -0.50 -12.11
N ALA A 184 1.89 -1.34 -12.05
CA ALA A 184 1.68 -2.39 -13.03
C ALA A 184 1.42 -1.82 -14.44
N LEU A 185 0.67 -0.71 -14.55
CA LEU A 185 0.47 -0.01 -15.82
C LEU A 185 1.81 0.45 -16.43
N GLN A 186 2.70 1.02 -15.62
CA GLN A 186 4.03 1.45 -16.08
C GLN A 186 4.86 0.26 -16.57
N GLU A 187 4.82 -0.88 -15.88
CA GLU A 187 5.55 -2.07 -16.31
C GLU A 187 5.04 -2.65 -17.62
N VAL A 188 3.71 -2.74 -17.78
CA VAL A 188 3.09 -3.20 -19.04
C VAL A 188 3.43 -2.24 -20.19
N ALA A 189 3.57 -0.95 -19.90
CA ALA A 189 3.99 0.04 -20.90
C ALA A 189 5.45 -0.15 -21.32
N ILE A 190 6.36 -0.48 -20.39
CA ILE A 190 7.80 -0.68 -20.65
C ILE A 190 8.07 -2.05 -21.31
N SER A 191 7.42 -3.11 -20.83
CA SER A 191 7.64 -4.49 -21.28
C SER A 191 6.32 -5.08 -21.77
N SER A 192 6.02 -4.86 -23.05
CA SER A 192 4.74 -5.23 -23.66
C SER A 192 4.40 -6.72 -23.61
N ASP A 193 5.40 -7.58 -23.44
CA ASP A 193 5.25 -9.04 -23.48
C ASP A 193 5.39 -9.69 -22.08
N ASN A 194 5.35 -8.89 -21.01
CA ASN A 194 5.39 -9.43 -19.64
C ASN A 194 3.98 -9.77 -19.14
N ASP A 195 3.58 -11.02 -19.34
CA ASP A 195 2.28 -11.56 -18.88
C ASP A 195 2.09 -11.40 -17.36
N ASP A 196 3.16 -11.45 -16.56
CA ASP A 196 3.06 -11.29 -15.11
C ASP A 196 2.64 -9.87 -14.71
N SER A 197 3.20 -8.85 -15.36
CA SER A 197 2.82 -7.45 -15.10
C SER A 197 1.39 -7.16 -15.57
N LEU A 198 0.96 -7.76 -16.68
CA LEU A 198 -0.43 -7.66 -17.14
C LEU A 198 -1.39 -8.35 -16.16
N ALA A 199 -1.03 -9.52 -15.63
CA ALA A 199 -1.80 -10.21 -14.61
C ALA A 199 -1.93 -9.36 -13.33
N THR A 200 -0.85 -8.70 -12.89
CA THR A 200 -0.89 -7.75 -11.75
C THR A 200 -1.81 -6.57 -12.04
N LEU A 201 -1.73 -6.01 -13.24
CA LEU A 201 -2.58 -4.90 -13.66
C LEU A 201 -4.05 -5.30 -13.64
N ILE A 202 -4.41 -6.45 -14.24
CA ILE A 202 -5.78 -6.97 -14.24
C ILE A 202 -6.27 -7.20 -12.81
N LEU A 203 -5.47 -7.84 -11.95
CA LEU A 203 -5.83 -8.06 -10.54
C LEU A 203 -6.09 -6.74 -9.80
N ALA A 204 -5.24 -5.73 -10.01
CA ALA A 204 -5.41 -4.42 -9.41
C ALA A 204 -6.70 -3.74 -9.90
N LEU A 205 -6.98 -3.80 -11.20
CA LEU A 205 -8.17 -3.20 -11.81
C LEU A 205 -9.45 -3.92 -11.37
N THR A 206 -9.50 -5.25 -11.38
CA THR A 206 -10.64 -6.01 -10.86
C THR A 206 -10.91 -5.67 -9.39
N SER A 207 -9.85 -5.51 -8.61
CA SER A 207 -9.97 -5.09 -7.22
C SER A 207 -10.48 -3.65 -7.08
N LEU A 208 -10.01 -2.72 -7.92
CA LEU A 208 -10.51 -1.35 -7.95
C LEU A 208 -11.96 -1.26 -8.44
N ASP A 209 -12.38 -2.10 -9.39
CA ASP A 209 -13.77 -2.21 -9.86
C ASP A 209 -14.71 -2.66 -8.73
N ASN A 210 -14.32 -3.70 -7.99
CA ASN A 210 -15.07 -4.15 -6.82
C ASN A 210 -15.15 -3.08 -5.73
N GLN A 211 -14.01 -2.46 -5.37
CA GLN A 211 -13.98 -1.41 -4.36
C GLN A 211 -14.71 -0.14 -4.83
N GLY A 212 -14.69 0.16 -6.13
CA GLY A 212 -15.32 1.33 -6.75
C GLY A 212 -16.84 1.36 -6.60
N LYS A 213 -17.47 0.22 -6.36
CA LYS A 213 -18.91 0.12 -6.05
C LYS A 213 -19.28 0.80 -4.73
N CYS A 214 -18.33 0.87 -3.79
CA CYS A 214 -18.53 1.45 -2.46
C CYS A 214 -17.65 2.67 -2.17
N TYR A 215 -16.53 2.83 -2.89
CA TYR A 215 -15.54 3.86 -2.61
C TYR A 215 -15.09 4.58 -3.87
N PHE A 216 -15.44 5.86 -3.91
CA PHE A 216 -15.29 6.69 -5.08
C PHE A 216 -13.83 6.80 -5.59
N LYS A 217 -12.83 6.96 -4.71
CA LYS A 217 -11.43 7.07 -5.14
C LYS A 217 -10.94 5.81 -5.86
N ALA A 218 -11.44 4.62 -5.51
CA ALA A 218 -11.10 3.40 -6.22
C ALA A 218 -11.65 3.42 -7.65
N GLU A 219 -12.91 3.86 -7.82
CA GLU A 219 -13.50 4.02 -9.15
C GLU A 219 -12.78 5.08 -9.99
N PHE A 220 -12.42 6.21 -9.39
CA PHE A 220 -11.64 7.25 -10.07
C PHE A 220 -10.33 6.69 -10.59
N THR A 221 -9.54 6.05 -9.72
CA THR A 221 -8.26 5.47 -10.09
C THR A 221 -8.42 4.41 -11.18
N LEU A 222 -9.44 3.55 -11.09
CA LEU A 222 -9.77 2.57 -12.13
C LEU A 222 -9.91 3.24 -13.49
N ARG A 223 -10.79 4.23 -13.60
CA ARG A 223 -11.04 4.94 -14.86
C ARG A 223 -9.79 5.65 -15.38
N THR A 224 -9.02 6.28 -14.49
CA THR A 224 -7.76 6.94 -14.86
C THR A 224 -6.73 5.97 -15.44
N ILE A 225 -6.64 4.76 -14.89
CA ILE A 225 -5.75 3.73 -15.43
C ILE A 225 -6.27 3.22 -16.78
N CYS A 226 -7.58 2.92 -16.88
CA CYS A 226 -8.20 2.44 -18.13
C CYS A 226 -7.98 3.40 -19.31
N LEU A 227 -8.02 4.72 -19.08
CA LEU A 227 -7.76 5.74 -20.12
C LEU A 227 -6.32 5.71 -20.66
N GLN A 228 -5.37 5.15 -19.91
CA GLN A 228 -3.95 5.06 -20.28
C GLN A 228 -3.56 3.70 -20.83
N MET A 229 -4.44 2.70 -20.74
CA MET A 229 -4.17 1.36 -21.23
C MET A 229 -4.19 1.30 -22.76
N ARG A 230 -3.41 0.37 -23.32
CA ARG A 230 -3.55 -0.01 -24.73
C ARG A 230 -4.91 -0.66 -24.94
N SER A 231 -5.50 -0.49 -26.12
CA SER A 231 -6.82 -1.06 -26.42
C SER A 231 -6.89 -2.58 -26.19
N ARG A 232 -5.84 -3.33 -26.54
CA ARG A 232 -5.76 -4.78 -26.31
C ARG A 232 -5.89 -5.14 -24.82
N ASP A 233 -5.13 -4.45 -23.97
CA ASP A 233 -5.08 -4.74 -22.53
C ASP A 233 -6.41 -4.35 -21.87
N LEU A 234 -7.01 -3.24 -22.32
CA LEU A 234 -8.32 -2.79 -21.87
C LEU A 234 -9.44 -3.76 -22.24
N GLU A 235 -9.46 -4.27 -23.48
CA GLU A 235 -10.44 -5.28 -23.91
C GLU A 235 -10.29 -6.58 -23.12
N THR A 236 -9.06 -6.93 -22.70
CA THR A 236 -8.83 -8.06 -21.80
C THR A 236 -9.45 -7.80 -20.43
N PHE A 237 -9.21 -6.61 -19.84
CA PHE A 237 -9.79 -6.25 -18.55
C PHE A 237 -11.33 -6.17 -18.58
N LYS A 238 -11.94 -5.66 -19.65
CA LYS A 238 -13.40 -5.55 -19.80
C LYS A 238 -14.13 -6.90 -19.65
N GLN A 239 -13.46 -8.03 -19.89
CA GLN A 239 -14.02 -9.37 -19.67
C GLN A 239 -14.32 -9.64 -18.18
N PHE A 240 -13.66 -8.94 -17.27
CA PHE A 240 -13.79 -9.08 -15.82
C PHE A 240 -14.48 -7.88 -15.16
N ALA A 241 -14.63 -6.75 -15.87
CA ALA A 241 -15.12 -5.51 -15.31
C ALA A 241 -16.64 -5.53 -15.05
N THR A 242 -17.07 -4.92 -13.95
CA THR A 242 -18.50 -4.70 -13.69
C THR A 242 -18.97 -3.41 -14.38
N PHE A 243 -18.14 -2.36 -14.35
CA PHE A 243 -18.45 -1.11 -15.05
C PHE A 243 -18.33 -1.30 -16.58
N GLN A 244 -19.44 -1.11 -17.29
CA GLN A 244 -19.50 -1.26 -18.76
C GLN A 244 -19.11 0.01 -19.52
N ASP A 245 -19.00 1.14 -18.80
CA ASP A 245 -18.80 2.48 -19.34
C ASP A 245 -17.40 3.05 -19.07
N LEU A 246 -16.42 2.17 -18.86
CA LEU A 246 -15.06 2.55 -18.42
C LEU A 246 -14.30 3.40 -19.44
N ASP A 247 -14.59 3.23 -20.72
CA ASP A 247 -13.97 3.90 -21.85
C ASP A 247 -14.90 4.87 -22.57
N VAL A 248 -16.14 5.04 -22.08
CA VAL A 248 -17.12 5.97 -22.65
C VAL A 248 -16.77 7.39 -22.18
N PRO A 249 -16.24 8.29 -23.05
CA PRO A 249 -15.69 9.56 -22.60
C PRO A 249 -16.72 10.45 -21.90
N GLN A 250 -17.98 10.39 -22.32
CA GLN A 250 -19.09 11.12 -21.71
C GLN A 250 -19.42 10.63 -20.29
N ALA A 251 -19.43 9.31 -20.08
CA ALA A 251 -19.71 8.72 -18.76
C ALA A 251 -18.57 9.04 -17.78
N VAL A 252 -17.32 8.94 -18.26
CA VAL A 252 -16.13 9.34 -17.51
C VAL A 252 -16.18 10.83 -17.17
N ALA A 253 -16.47 11.71 -18.14
CA ALA A 253 -16.57 13.16 -17.91
C ALA A 253 -17.71 13.54 -16.95
N SER A 254 -18.87 12.88 -17.07
CA SER A 254 -20.02 13.10 -16.16
C SER A 254 -19.67 12.73 -14.72
N ARG A 255 -19.04 11.57 -14.51
CA ARG A 255 -18.58 11.19 -13.17
C ARG A 255 -17.53 12.15 -12.65
N ILE A 256 -16.49 12.48 -13.44
CA ILE A 256 -15.48 13.52 -13.13
C ILE A 256 -16.12 14.86 -12.73
N GLY A 257 -17.19 15.27 -13.41
CA GLY A 257 -17.96 16.47 -13.08
C GLY A 257 -18.64 16.39 -11.71
N LEU A 258 -19.33 15.29 -11.41
CA LEU A 258 -19.99 15.06 -10.11
C LEU A 258 -19.01 15.11 -8.93
N ILE A 259 -17.78 14.66 -9.15
CA ILE A 259 -16.72 14.63 -8.13
C ILE A 259 -16.28 16.04 -7.81
N LYS A 260 -15.99 16.83 -8.85
CA LYS A 260 -15.58 18.23 -8.70
C LYS A 260 -16.66 19.08 -8.03
N SER A 261 -17.95 18.73 -8.18
CA SER A 261 -19.04 19.45 -7.54
C SER A 261 -19.28 19.04 -6.07
N ASN A 262 -19.10 17.75 -5.73
CA ASN A 262 -19.49 17.22 -4.42
C ASN A 262 -18.34 17.14 -3.40
N TRP A 263 -17.08 17.23 -3.84
CA TRP A 263 -15.91 17.21 -2.98
C TRP A 263 -15.00 18.43 -3.22
N PRO A 264 -15.19 19.53 -2.46
CA PRO A 264 -14.40 20.76 -2.61
C PRO A 264 -13.03 20.70 -1.93
N VAL A 265 -12.75 19.68 -1.11
CA VAL A 265 -11.40 19.40 -0.61
C VAL A 265 -10.61 18.85 -1.79
N ASN A 266 -9.48 19.50 -2.15
CA ASN A 266 -8.58 19.18 -3.25
C ASN A 266 -8.32 17.67 -3.44
N MET A 267 -9.27 16.97 -4.07
CA MET A 267 -9.01 15.85 -4.97
C MET A 267 -8.81 16.40 -6.40
N ASP A 268 -8.64 17.72 -6.52
CA ASP A 268 -7.99 18.35 -7.66
C ASP A 268 -6.49 18.01 -7.60
N PHE A 269 -6.16 16.81 -8.08
CA PHE A 269 -4.82 16.51 -8.62
C PHE A 269 -4.42 17.48 -9.77
N ALA A 270 -5.31 18.41 -10.15
CA ALA A 270 -5.20 19.33 -11.27
C ALA A 270 -5.14 20.83 -10.88
N LYS A 271 -5.08 21.20 -9.59
CA LYS A 271 -5.02 22.62 -9.16
C LYS A 271 -3.64 23.23 -8.98
N GLN A 272 -2.58 22.45 -9.18
CA GLN A 272 -1.31 23.02 -9.65
C GLN A 272 -1.33 22.84 -11.17
N GLU A 273 -1.51 23.96 -11.88
CA GLU A 273 -1.34 24.14 -13.33
C GLU A 273 -1.48 22.89 -14.21
N ARG A 274 -2.67 22.63 -14.79
CA ARG A 274 -2.91 21.63 -15.86
C ARG A 274 -1.95 20.41 -15.81
N LYS A 275 -1.90 19.76 -14.65
CA LYS A 275 -1.11 18.55 -14.46
C LYS A 275 -1.60 17.47 -15.42
N ASN A 276 -0.67 16.89 -16.18
CA ASN A 276 -0.92 15.77 -17.07
C ASN A 276 -1.46 14.60 -16.23
N ILE A 277 -2.25 13.69 -16.80
CA ILE A 277 -2.70 12.47 -16.11
C ILE A 277 -1.51 11.66 -15.56
N ARG A 278 -0.32 11.81 -16.17
CA ARG A 278 0.96 11.32 -15.64
C ARG A 278 1.34 11.89 -14.27
N ASP A 279 1.07 13.17 -14.02
CA ASP A 279 1.37 13.86 -12.77
C ASP A 279 0.36 13.47 -11.69
N VAL A 280 -0.90 13.19 -12.08
CA VAL A 280 -1.92 12.58 -11.21
C VAL A 280 -1.51 11.16 -10.79
N ALA A 281 -0.95 10.38 -11.72
CA ALA A 281 -0.36 9.08 -11.42
C ALA A 281 0.86 9.24 -10.50
N ALA A 282 1.71 10.24 -10.74
CA ALA A 282 2.85 10.56 -9.88
C ALA A 282 2.38 10.81 -8.44
N GLU A 283 1.41 11.71 -8.25
CA GLU A 283 0.86 12.06 -6.95
C GLU A 283 0.16 10.86 -6.25
N ALA A 284 -0.56 10.04 -7.01
CA ALA A 284 -1.19 8.81 -6.50
C ALA A 284 -0.17 7.71 -6.11
N ILE A 285 1.02 7.68 -6.74
CA ILE A 285 2.16 6.81 -6.42
C ILE A 285 3.07 7.45 -5.34
N GLY A 286 2.79 8.69 -4.90
CA GLY A 286 3.65 9.48 -4.02
C GLY A 286 4.99 9.86 -4.67
N MET A 287 5.03 9.98 -6.00
CA MET A 287 6.13 10.54 -6.80
C MET A 287 5.90 12.04 -6.94
N ASP A 288 6.78 12.84 -6.33
CA ASP A 288 7.20 14.08 -6.99
C ASP A 288 8.26 13.63 -7.98
N PHE A 289 7.98 13.76 -9.28
CA PHE A 289 9.07 13.74 -10.25
C PHE A 289 9.80 15.06 -10.03
N MET A 290 10.89 15.02 -9.27
CA MET A 290 11.86 16.12 -9.30
C MET A 290 12.39 16.15 -10.73
N ASP A 291 12.10 17.23 -11.43
CA ASP A 291 12.69 17.54 -12.73
C ASP A 291 14.21 17.46 -12.59
N TYR A 292 14.81 16.48 -13.26
CA TYR A 292 16.23 16.53 -13.58
C TYR A 292 16.36 17.43 -14.81
N GLU A 293 16.70 18.69 -14.58
CA GLU A 293 17.49 19.47 -15.54
C GLU A 293 18.94 18.96 -15.57
#